data_AF-A0A6J7TMC0-F1
#
_entry.id   AF-A0A6J7TMC0-F1
#
_cell.length_a   1.000
_cell.length_b   1.000
_cell.length_c   1.000
_cell.angle_alpha   90.00
_cell.angle_beta   90.00
_cell.angle_gamma   90.00
#
_symmetry.space_group_name_H-M   'P 1'
#
loop_
_entity.id
_entity.type
_entity.pdbx_description
1 polymer ?
#
loop_
_entity_poly.entity_id
_entity_poly.type
_entity_poly.pdbx_seq_one_letter_code
_entity_poly.pdbx_strand_id
1 'polypeptide(L)'
;MAAQLASTAEPLILVFQGETSVHAPAIGFSRRSLRRPAVGYVLIDPVMPTIGGDYGDWPDAPVTVVITDAANEFAKEASLQSRLRGWKVTTDSPQEVLAAF
;
A
#
# COMPACT_ATOMS: atom_id res chain seq x y z
N MET A 1 36.84 6.26 13.38
CA MET A 1 35.79 5.49 14.08
C MET A 1 34.44 6.13 13.76
N ALA A 2 33.84 5.79 12.61
CA ALA A 2 32.61 6.42 12.10
C ALA A 2 31.68 5.38 11.45
N ALA A 3 31.72 4.14 11.94
CA ALA A 3 30.98 3.01 11.41
C ALA A 3 29.96 2.52 12.46
N GLN A 4 29.02 3.37 12.85
CA GLN A 4 27.93 2.91 13.73
C GLN A 4 26.70 3.81 13.69
N LEU A 5 26.09 4.02 12.52
CA LEU A 5 24.69 4.44 12.42
C LEU A 5 24.01 3.88 11.16
N ALA A 6 24.38 2.68 10.71
CA ALA A 6 23.51 1.89 9.87
C ALA A 6 22.57 1.11 10.81
N SER A 7 21.60 1.80 11.42
CA SER A 7 20.44 1.10 11.96
C SER A 7 19.76 0.47 10.75
N THR A 8 19.90 -0.84 10.59
CA THR A 8 19.10 -1.61 9.64
C THR A 8 17.66 -1.46 10.11
N ALA A 9 16.96 -0.45 9.61
CA ALA A 9 15.56 -0.26 9.93
C ALA A 9 14.84 -1.55 9.52
N GLU A 10 14.12 -2.16 10.45
CA GLU A 10 13.31 -3.34 10.16
C GLU A 10 12.39 -3.02 8.97
N PRO A 11 12.27 -3.95 8.00
CA PRO A 11 11.36 -3.79 6.87
C PRO A 11 9.95 -3.49 7.37
N LEU A 12 9.34 -2.39 6.90
CA LEU A 12 7.98 -2.04 7.27
C LEU A 12 7.03 -2.18 6.10
N ILE A 13 5.98 -2.98 6.30
CA ILE A 13 4.79 -3.03 5.45
C ILE A 13 3.74 -2.09 6.03
N LEU A 14 3.14 -1.26 5.17
CA LEU A 14 2.01 -0.42 5.55
C LEU A 14 0.71 -1.07 5.11
N VAL A 15 -0.20 -1.29 6.06
CA VAL A 15 -1.50 -1.91 5.82
C VAL A 15 -2.59 -0.88 6.03
N PHE A 16 -3.49 -0.76 5.06
CA PHE A 16 -4.64 0.13 5.12
C PHE A 16 -5.91 -0.63 4.80
N GLN A 17 -7.01 -0.27 5.44
CA GLN A 17 -8.30 -0.90 5.25
C GLN A 17 -9.38 0.13 4.91
N GLY A 18 -10.20 -0.17 3.91
CA GLY A 18 -11.34 0.67 3.56
C GLY A 18 -10.92 2.09 3.19
N GLU A 19 -11.61 3.05 3.81
CA GLU A 19 -11.40 4.49 3.60
C GLU A 19 -10.02 4.97 4.03
N THR A 20 -9.34 4.30 4.97
CA THR A 20 -8.00 4.71 5.40
C THR A 20 -6.96 4.60 4.28
N SER A 21 -7.26 3.83 3.23
CA SER A 21 -6.40 3.61 2.05
C SER A 21 -6.12 4.89 1.27
N VAL A 22 -6.97 5.91 1.38
CA VAL A 22 -6.76 7.21 0.72
C VAL A 22 -5.51 7.94 1.25
N HIS A 23 -5.06 7.61 2.46
CA HIS A 23 -3.88 8.22 3.09
C HIS A 23 -2.57 7.51 2.76
N ALA A 24 -2.62 6.34 2.12
CA ALA A 24 -1.44 5.53 1.83
C ALA A 24 -0.33 6.33 1.10
N PRO A 25 -0.62 7.14 0.07
CA PRO A 25 0.40 7.95 -0.59
C PRO A 25 1.09 8.94 0.35
N ALA A 26 0.32 9.73 1.11
CA ALA A 26 0.84 10.75 2.01
C ALA A 26 1.76 10.16 3.10
N ILE A 27 1.41 9.00 3.64
CA ILE A 27 2.23 8.29 4.63
C ILE A 27 3.49 7.73 3.97
N GLY A 28 3.38 7.16 2.77
CA GLY A 28 4.52 6.72 1.97
C GLY A 28 5.55 7.82 1.72
N PHE A 29 5.08 8.97 1.23
CA PHE A 29 5.91 10.17 1.06
C PHE A 29 6.61 10.61 2.34
N SER A 30 5.90 10.60 3.47
CA SER A 30 6.44 10.96 4.77
C SER A 30 7.55 10.00 5.21
N ARG A 31 7.40 8.70 4.95
CA ARG A 31 8.44 7.70 5.24
C ARG A 31 9.66 7.84 4.34
N ARG A 32 9.43 8.10 3.05
CA ARG A 32 10.48 8.33 2.07
C ARG A 32 11.32 9.57 2.45
N SER A 33 10.70 10.65 2.93
CA SER A 33 11.42 11.86 3.37
C SER A 33 12.31 11.61 4.60
N LEU A 34 11.91 10.69 5.48
CA LEU A 34 12.71 10.21 6.61
C LEU A 34 13.82 9.21 6.23
N ARG A 35 14.01 8.94 4.92
CA ARG A 35 14.96 7.93 4.41
C ARG A 35 14.70 6.52 4.97
N ARG A 36 13.43 6.23 5.30
CA ARG A 36 12.96 4.94 5.83
C ARG A 36 11.72 4.47 5.06
N PRO A 37 11.82 4.26 3.74
CA PRO A 37 10.68 3.91 2.89
C PRO A 37 9.97 2.65 3.41
N ALA A 38 8.67 2.53 3.13
CA ALA A 38 7.99 1.26 3.28
C ALA A 38 8.56 0.27 2.26
N VAL A 39 8.56 -1.02 2.58
CA VAL A 39 8.99 -2.06 1.63
C VAL A 39 7.80 -2.61 0.83
N GLY A 40 6.57 -2.26 1.22
CA GLY A 40 5.36 -2.59 0.49
C GLY A 40 4.10 -2.01 1.15
N TYR A 41 3.02 -2.03 0.39
CA TYR A 41 1.68 -1.63 0.82
C TYR A 41 0.70 -2.78 0.65
N VAL A 42 -0.17 -2.97 1.64
CA VAL A 42 -1.32 -3.88 1.54
C VAL A 42 -2.59 -3.06 1.77
N LEU A 43 -3.45 -3.01 0.76
CA LEU A 43 -4.72 -2.29 0.80
C LEU A 43 -5.88 -3.29 0.84
N ILE A 44 -6.62 -3.33 1.94
CA ILE A 44 -7.71 -4.28 2.17
C ILE A 44 -9.04 -3.57 1.93
N ASP A 45 -9.83 -4.09 1.00
CA ASP A 45 -11.12 -3.52 0.58
C ASP A 45 -11.07 -2.00 0.37
N PRO A 46 -10.11 -1.47 -0.42
CA PRO A 46 -9.77 -0.06 -0.35
C PRO A 46 -10.81 0.84 -1.00
N VAL A 47 -10.89 2.06 -0.48
CA VAL A 47 -11.33 3.21 -1.28
C VAL A 47 -10.10 3.79 -1.96
N MET A 48 -10.14 3.89 -3.30
CA MET A 48 -9.02 4.44 -4.05
C MET A 48 -8.85 5.93 -3.77
N PRO A 49 -7.61 6.41 -3.59
CA PRO A 49 -7.36 7.85 -3.61
C PRO A 49 -7.82 8.41 -4.96
N THR A 50 -8.52 9.54 -4.92
CA THR A 50 -9.07 10.18 -6.13
C THR A 50 -7.93 10.54 -7.09
N ILE A 51 -8.03 10.04 -8.32
CA ILE A 51 -7.02 10.22 -9.38
C ILE A 51 -7.19 11.62 -9.98
N GLY A 52 -6.10 12.39 -10.09
CA GLY A 52 -6.08 13.67 -10.83
C GLY A 52 -5.47 14.89 -10.12
N GLY A 53 -4.49 14.72 -9.23
CA GLY A 53 -3.74 15.82 -8.57
C GLY A 53 -2.30 15.41 -8.22
N ASP A 54 -1.70 15.99 -7.18
CA ASP A 54 -0.29 15.82 -6.71
C ASP A 54 0.20 14.37 -6.43
N TYR A 55 -0.64 13.35 -6.64
CA TYR A 55 -0.47 11.97 -6.22
C TYR A 55 -0.41 10.95 -7.37
N GLY A 56 -0.42 11.41 -8.63
CA GLY A 56 -0.93 10.76 -9.85
C GLY A 56 -0.69 9.27 -10.15
N ASP A 57 0.20 8.55 -9.46
CA ASP A 57 0.69 7.24 -9.90
C ASP A 57 1.10 6.29 -8.76
N TRP A 58 1.04 6.72 -7.49
CA TRP A 58 2.14 6.44 -6.53
C TRP A 58 2.51 4.97 -6.25
N PRO A 59 3.75 4.55 -6.57
CA PRO A 59 4.37 3.40 -5.95
C PRO A 59 5.85 3.69 -5.62
N ASP A 60 6.12 4.27 -4.44
CA ASP A 60 7.47 4.26 -3.86
C ASP A 60 7.89 2.87 -3.34
N ALA A 61 6.94 1.92 -3.31
CA ALA A 61 7.13 0.50 -3.08
C ALA A 61 5.97 -0.30 -3.72
N PRO A 62 6.07 -1.64 -3.84
CA PRO A 62 5.00 -2.47 -4.37
C PRO A 62 3.68 -2.35 -3.61
N VAL A 63 2.55 -2.33 -4.33
CA VAL A 63 1.20 -2.28 -3.77
C VAL A 63 0.46 -3.59 -4.06
N THR A 64 -0.07 -4.20 -3.01
CA THR A 64 -0.97 -5.36 -3.10
C THR A 64 -2.35 -4.97 -2.59
N VAL A 65 -3.37 -5.25 -3.38
CA VAL A 65 -4.78 -5.01 -3.04
C VAL A 65 -5.44 -6.35 -2.74
N VAL A 66 -6.11 -6.41 -1.60
CA VAL A 66 -6.89 -7.57 -1.14
C VAL A 66 -8.36 -7.20 -1.21
N ILE A 67 -9.14 -7.98 -1.95
CA ILE A 67 -10.59 -7.87 -2.01
C ILE A 67 -11.18 -9.05 -1.26
N THR A 68 -11.78 -8.81 -0.11
CA THR A 68 -12.39 -9.83 0.74
C THR A 68 -13.83 -10.13 0.29
N ASP A 69 -14.40 -11.23 0.79
CA ASP A 69 -15.81 -11.56 0.55
C ASP A 69 -16.78 -10.49 1.10
N ALA A 70 -16.35 -9.70 2.09
CA ALA A 70 -17.11 -8.60 2.67
C ALA A 70 -16.97 -7.28 1.91
N ALA A 71 -16.22 -7.25 0.79
CA ALA A 71 -15.96 -6.05 0.01
C ALA A 71 -17.25 -5.40 -0.52
N ASN A 72 -17.38 -4.09 -0.26
CA ASN A 72 -18.45 -3.28 -0.85
C ASN A 72 -18.20 -3.00 -2.34
N GLU A 73 -19.19 -2.39 -3.01
CA GLU A 73 -19.09 -2.08 -4.44
C GLU A 73 -17.93 -1.12 -4.77
N PHE A 74 -17.64 -0.17 -3.89
CA PHE A 74 -16.52 0.75 -4.05
C PHE A 74 -15.16 0.03 -4.05
N ALA A 75 -14.97 -0.96 -3.18
CA ALA A 75 -13.77 -1.79 -3.15
C ALA A 75 -13.65 -2.66 -4.42
N LYS A 76 -14.76 -3.12 -4.98
CA LYS A 76 -14.79 -3.87 -6.25
C LYS A 76 -14.40 -2.97 -7.43
N GLU A 77 -14.89 -1.73 -7.48
CA GLU A 77 -14.48 -0.72 -8.46
C GLU A 77 -12.99 -0.36 -8.32
N ALA A 78 -12.54 -0.19 -7.07
CA ALA A 78 -11.14 0.03 -6.73
C ALA A 78 -10.22 -1.09 -7.24
N SER A 79 -10.71 -2.34 -7.28
CA SER A 79 -9.98 -3.48 -7.85
C SER A 79 -9.67 -3.28 -9.34
N LEU A 80 -10.61 -2.74 -10.12
CA LEU A 80 -10.43 -2.46 -11.54
C LEU A 80 -9.39 -1.35 -11.74
N GLN A 81 -9.52 -0.26 -10.98
CA GLN A 81 -8.56 0.85 -11.03
C GLN A 81 -7.14 0.41 -10.61
N SER A 82 -7.02 -0.54 -9.68
CA SER A 82 -5.73 -1.08 -9.24
C SER A 82 -5.05 -1.90 -10.33
N ARG A 83 -5.82 -2.72 -11.06
CA ARG A 83 -5.31 -3.49 -12.21
C ARG A 83 -4.83 -2.56 -13.32
N LEU A 84 -5.52 -1.44 -13.58
CA LEU A 84 -5.10 -0.44 -14.57
C LEU A 84 -3.76 0.23 -14.19
N ARG A 85 -3.44 0.32 -12.90
CA ARG A 85 -2.14 0.80 -12.39
C ARG A 85 -1.05 -0.29 -12.36
N GLY A 86 -1.36 -1.52 -12.76
CA GLY A 86 -0.43 -2.65 -12.71
C GLY A 86 -0.19 -3.21 -11.31
N TRP A 87 -1.03 -2.89 -10.33
CA TRP A 87 -0.88 -3.39 -8.96
C TRP A 87 -1.40 -4.83 -8.83
N LYS A 88 -0.81 -5.59 -7.90
CA LYS A 88 -1.30 -6.93 -7.59
C LYS A 88 -2.66 -6.81 -6.94
N VAL A 89 -3.65 -7.54 -7.45
CA VAL A 89 -4.98 -7.66 -6.84
C VAL A 89 -5.24 -9.13 -6.56
N THR A 90 -5.60 -9.47 -5.33
CA THR A 90 -5.90 -10.84 -4.90
C THR A 90 -7.16 -10.92 -4.05
N THR A 91 -7.72 -12.11 -3.95
CA THR A 91 -8.79 -12.51 -3.03
C THR A 91 -8.28 -13.42 -1.91
N ASP A 92 -6.97 -13.68 -1.84
CA ASP A 92 -6.34 -14.41 -0.73
C ASP A 92 -6.61 -13.69 0.60
N SER A 93 -6.56 -14.42 1.71
CA SER A 93 -6.75 -13.79 3.00
C SER A 93 -5.63 -12.76 3.29
N PRO A 94 -5.92 -11.65 4.00
CA PRO A 94 -4.89 -10.70 4.38
C PRO A 94 -3.72 -11.33 5.14
N GLN A 95 -3.98 -12.40 5.92
CA GLN A 95 -2.95 -13.12 6.67
C GLN A 95 -1.98 -13.86 5.74
N GLU A 96 -2.49 -14.54 4.70
CA GLU A 96 -1.66 -15.21 3.69
C GLU A 96 -0.83 -14.21 2.91
N VAL A 97 -1.42 -13.06 2.55
CA VAL A 97 -0.71 -11.99 1.86
C VAL A 97 0.42 -11.43 2.70
N LEU A 98 0.17 -11.16 3.99
CA LEU A 98 1.18 -10.63 4.91
C LEU A 98 2.29 -11.65 5.24
N ALA A 99 1.95 -12.94 5.30
CA ALA A 99 2.93 -14.01 5.52
C ALA A 99 3.90 -14.22 4.34
N ALA A 100 3.61 -13.62 3.17
CA ALA A 100 4.44 -13.72 1.96
C ALA A 100 5.48 -12.59 1.81
N PHE A 101 5.56 -11.65 2.77
CA PHE A 101 6.56 -10.58 2.82
C PHE A 101 7.74 -10.95 3.73
#